data_AF-A0A661Y8G8-F1
#
_entry.id   AF-A0A661Y8G8-F1
#
_cell.length_a   1.000
_cell.length_b   1.000
_cell.length_c   1.000
_cell.angle_alpha   90.00
_cell.angle_beta   90.00
_cell.angle_gamma   90.00
#
_symmetry.space_group_name_H-M   'P 1'
#
loop_
_entity.id
_entity.type
_entity.pdbx_description
1 polymer ?
#
loop_
_entity_poly.entity_id
_entity_poly.type
_entity_poly.pdbx_seq_one_letter_code
_entity_poly.pdbx_strand_id
1 'polypeptide(L)'
;MVSIITPLFNAEKFIAQTLESVRNQTYSNWEHIIVDDASNDASTAIVEQRALQDNRIQLIKLPENKGAAFCRNHATEVAKGDYIAFLDSDDLWHPDKLEKQINFMEKNDCSVSFTSYLHMDEAGNLLNKRIKALPLLSYRKQHRNNYIGNLTGVYKASQLGKILAPGIRKRQDWAVWLEAIKKSGNPAKGLQEDLAYYRVREGSISSNKRNLVSYNFKFYHKHLSYSWLASVFYLLRFFWEYFFVRPKQIEKF
;
A
#
# COMPACT_ATOMS: atom_id res chain seq x y z
N MET A 1 6.77 -14.50 -9.81
CA MET A 1 6.98 -14.40 -8.34
C MET A 1 6.48 -13.05 -7.83
N VAL A 2 5.98 -12.95 -6.59
CA VAL A 2 5.55 -11.67 -5.95
C VAL A 2 6.54 -11.26 -4.87
N SER A 3 7.07 -10.04 -4.92
CA SER A 3 7.80 -9.44 -3.79
C SER A 3 6.88 -8.58 -2.96
N ILE A 4 6.76 -8.92 -1.69
CA ILE A 4 5.93 -8.23 -0.70
C ILE A 4 6.84 -7.31 0.11
N ILE A 5 6.49 -6.03 0.17
CA ILE A 5 7.31 -4.99 0.79
C ILE A 5 6.64 -4.49 2.05
N THR A 6 7.33 -4.61 3.18
CA THR A 6 6.85 -4.16 4.49
C THR A 6 7.89 -3.26 5.18
N PRO A 7 7.61 -1.96 5.36
CA PRO A 7 8.37 -1.16 6.31
C PRO A 7 7.98 -1.55 7.73
N LEU A 8 8.97 -1.67 8.62
CA LEU A 8 8.77 -2.04 10.01
C LEU A 8 9.35 -0.97 10.94
N PHE A 9 8.54 -0.49 11.88
CA PHE A 9 8.98 0.37 12.96
C PHE A 9 8.03 0.23 14.15
N ASN A 10 8.52 -0.31 15.26
CA ASN A 10 7.79 -0.44 16.51
C ASN A 10 6.36 -1.03 16.36
N ALA A 11 6.27 -2.22 15.79
CA ALA A 11 5.04 -2.93 15.48
C ALA A 11 4.93 -4.29 16.19
N GLU A 12 5.57 -4.47 17.36
CA GLU A 12 5.62 -5.77 18.08
C GLU A 12 4.23 -6.40 18.28
N LYS A 13 3.20 -5.56 18.47
CA LYS A 13 1.81 -5.98 18.68
C LYS A 13 1.17 -6.63 17.46
N PHE A 14 1.64 -6.32 16.24
CA PHE A 14 0.92 -6.63 15.01
C PHE A 14 1.75 -7.45 14.01
N ILE A 15 3.07 -7.26 13.98
CA ILE A 15 3.94 -7.83 12.94
C ILE A 15 3.85 -9.37 12.87
N ALA A 16 3.66 -10.04 14.01
CA ALA A 16 3.46 -11.49 14.03
C ALA A 16 2.23 -11.93 13.21
N GLN A 17 1.11 -11.20 13.31
CA GLN A 17 -0.12 -11.50 12.56
C GLN A 17 0.06 -11.17 11.08
N THR A 18 0.73 -10.05 10.77
CA THR A 18 1.04 -9.66 9.38
C THR A 18 1.87 -10.73 8.67
N LEU A 19 2.96 -11.21 9.29
CA LEU A 19 3.79 -12.28 8.75
C LEU A 19 2.99 -13.57 8.56
N GLU A 20 2.15 -13.93 9.53
CA GLU A 20 1.31 -15.12 9.44
C GLU A 20 0.30 -15.04 8.28
N SER A 21 -0.29 -13.86 8.03
CA SER A 21 -1.20 -13.65 6.90
C SER A 21 -0.53 -13.80 5.53
N VAL A 22 0.77 -13.51 5.44
CA VAL A 22 1.58 -13.73 4.24
C VAL A 22 2.00 -15.20 4.12
N ARG A 23 2.42 -15.83 5.21
CA ARG A 23 2.80 -17.25 5.21
C ARG A 23 1.66 -18.16 4.78
N ASN A 24 0.43 -17.81 5.16
CA ASN A 24 -0.79 -18.56 4.83
C ASN A 24 -1.38 -18.24 3.46
N GLN A 25 -0.66 -17.52 2.59
CA GLN A 25 -1.13 -17.31 1.21
C GLN A 25 -1.19 -18.63 0.45
N THR A 26 -2.29 -18.86 -0.29
CA THR A 26 -2.44 -20.05 -1.17
C THR A 26 -1.45 -20.04 -2.33
N TYR A 27 -1.11 -18.84 -2.82
CA TYR A 27 -0.01 -18.64 -3.77
C TYR A 27 1.34 -18.77 -3.05
N SER A 28 2.18 -19.71 -3.47
CA SER A 28 3.44 -20.04 -2.78
C SER A 28 4.67 -19.28 -3.28
N ASN A 29 4.63 -18.74 -4.51
CA ASN A 29 5.78 -18.13 -5.20
C ASN A 29 5.97 -16.66 -4.84
N TRP A 30 6.34 -16.38 -3.60
CA TRP A 30 6.60 -15.03 -3.09
C TRP A 30 7.90 -14.94 -2.29
N GLU A 31 8.40 -13.72 -2.16
CA GLU A 31 9.37 -13.31 -1.14
C GLU A 31 8.76 -12.16 -0.32
N HIS A 32 9.08 -12.09 0.96
CA HIS A 32 8.62 -11.04 1.86
C HIS A 32 9.84 -10.28 2.38
N ILE A 33 10.00 -9.04 1.94
CA ILE A 33 11.14 -8.18 2.28
C ILE A 33 10.67 -7.17 3.30
N ILE A 34 11.15 -7.33 4.53
CA ILE A 34 10.88 -6.46 5.65
C ILE A 34 12.11 -5.60 5.89
N VAL A 35 11.91 -4.28 5.95
CA VAL A 35 12.98 -3.34 6.32
C VAL A 35 12.64 -2.73 7.66
N ASP A 36 13.42 -3.08 8.67
CA ASP A 36 13.34 -2.55 10.02
C ASP A 36 14.04 -1.19 10.13
N ASP A 37 13.26 -0.17 10.46
CA ASP A 37 13.63 1.24 10.51
C ASP A 37 14.19 1.64 11.88
N ALA A 38 15.07 0.79 12.42
CA ALA A 38 15.63 0.85 13.76
C ALA A 38 14.56 0.79 14.88
N SER A 39 13.74 -0.26 14.88
CA SER A 39 12.80 -0.52 15.98
C SER A 39 13.52 -0.68 17.32
N ASN A 40 12.86 -0.27 18.41
CA ASN A 40 13.37 -0.40 19.78
C ASN A 40 12.49 -1.28 20.69
N ASP A 41 11.53 -1.97 20.10
CA ASP A 41 10.65 -2.94 20.74
C ASP A 41 10.97 -4.37 20.26
N ALA A 42 10.11 -5.35 20.53
CA ALA A 42 10.35 -6.74 20.12
C ALA A 42 10.17 -7.01 18.61
N SER A 43 9.84 -6.00 17.78
CA SER A 43 9.51 -6.17 16.36
C SER A 43 10.58 -6.93 15.58
N THR A 44 11.84 -6.50 15.70
CA THR A 44 12.97 -7.06 14.95
C THR A 44 13.16 -8.53 15.29
N ALA A 45 13.15 -8.86 16.58
CA ALA A 45 13.32 -10.23 17.08
C ALA A 45 12.19 -11.16 16.59
N ILE A 46 10.95 -10.66 16.53
CA ILE A 46 9.81 -11.42 15.99
C ILE A 46 10.04 -11.78 14.51
N VAL A 47 10.50 -10.82 13.69
CA VAL A 47 10.78 -11.10 12.27
C VAL A 47 11.96 -12.04 12.10
N GLU A 48 13.05 -11.87 12.88
CA GLU A 48 14.20 -12.77 12.85
C GLU A 48 13.79 -14.21 13.14
N GLN A 49 12.98 -14.43 14.18
CA GLN A 49 12.49 -15.77 14.52
C GLN A 49 11.67 -16.39 13.38
N ARG A 50 10.86 -15.60 12.67
CA ARG A 50 10.05 -16.08 11.55
C ARG A 50 10.89 -16.33 10.29
N ALA A 51 11.92 -15.52 10.04
CA ALA A 51 12.87 -15.74 8.95
C ALA A 51 13.68 -17.03 9.12
N LEU A 52 13.94 -17.47 10.36
CA LEU A 52 14.55 -18.79 10.61
C LEU A 52 13.63 -19.97 10.24
N GLN A 53 12.31 -19.75 10.19
CA GLN A 53 11.32 -20.79 9.88
C GLN A 53 10.89 -20.82 8.41
N ASP A 54 11.06 -19.72 7.69
CA ASP A 54 10.65 -19.58 6.29
C ASP A 54 11.64 -18.69 5.54
N ASN A 55 12.44 -19.30 4.66
CA ASN A 55 13.52 -18.64 3.93
C ASN A 55 13.03 -17.60 2.90
N ARG A 56 11.73 -17.53 2.64
CA ARG A 56 11.12 -16.50 1.79
C ARG A 56 11.01 -15.15 2.52
N ILE A 57 11.11 -15.14 3.85
CA ILE A 57 11.09 -13.93 4.68
C ILE A 57 12.52 -13.41 4.82
N GLN A 58 12.73 -12.17 4.39
CA GLN A 58 14.00 -11.47 4.42
C GLN A 58 13.89 -10.23 5.32
N LEU A 59 14.77 -10.12 6.31
CA LEU A 59 14.85 -8.94 7.17
C LEU A 59 16.10 -8.13 6.83
N ILE A 60 15.91 -6.84 6.59
CA ILE A 60 16.98 -5.86 6.45
C ILE A 60 16.86 -4.88 7.62
N LYS A 61 17.96 -4.70 8.36
CA LYS A 61 18.00 -3.81 9.54
C LYS A 61 18.73 -2.53 9.20
N LEU A 62 18.07 -1.39 9.39
CA LEU A 62 18.70 -0.08 9.26
C LEU A 62 19.36 0.33 10.59
N PRO A 63 20.52 1.02 10.55
CA PRO A 63 21.21 1.45 11.76
C PRO A 63 20.51 2.63 12.46
N GLU A 64 19.65 3.36 11.75
CA GLU A 64 18.91 4.50 12.26
C GLU A 64 17.58 4.65 11.53
N ASN A 65 16.63 5.35 12.15
CA ASN A 65 15.32 5.60 11.56
C ASN A 65 15.41 6.57 10.36
N LYS A 66 15.07 6.08 9.17
CA LYS A 66 15.02 6.80 7.89
C LYS A 66 13.59 7.05 7.39
N GLY A 67 12.60 6.42 8.01
CA GLY A 67 11.18 6.53 7.70
C GLY A 67 10.71 5.52 6.64
N ALA A 68 9.39 5.29 6.65
CA ALA A 68 8.74 4.26 5.83
C ALA A 68 8.97 4.39 4.31
N ALA A 69 9.15 5.60 3.75
CA ALA A 69 9.48 5.77 2.33
C ALA A 69 10.82 5.15 1.99
N PHE A 70 11.84 5.44 2.80
CA PHE A 70 13.18 4.91 2.59
C PHE A 70 13.15 3.38 2.68
N CYS A 71 12.49 2.85 3.71
CA CYS A 71 12.32 1.41 3.90
C CYS A 71 11.65 0.74 2.68
N ARG A 72 10.53 1.30 2.19
CA ARG A 72 9.84 0.78 1.00
C ARG A 72 10.73 0.85 -0.24
N ASN A 73 11.47 1.93 -0.44
CA ASN A 73 12.36 2.08 -1.59
C ASN A 73 13.50 1.06 -1.54
N HIS A 74 14.17 0.94 -0.40
CA HIS A 74 15.25 -0.01 -0.21
C HIS A 74 14.79 -1.45 -0.49
N ALA A 75 13.63 -1.84 0.04
CA ALA A 75 13.03 -3.14 -0.25
C ALA A 75 12.68 -3.31 -1.74
N THR A 76 12.11 -2.26 -2.38
CA THR A 76 11.76 -2.29 -3.81
C THR A 76 12.99 -2.47 -4.69
N GLU A 77 14.11 -1.83 -4.33
CA GLU A 77 15.38 -1.92 -5.06
C GLU A 77 15.95 -3.34 -5.05
N VAL A 78 15.86 -4.05 -3.93
CA VAL A 78 16.38 -5.42 -3.80
C VAL A 78 15.38 -6.51 -4.23
N ALA A 79 14.10 -6.17 -4.38
CA ALA A 79 13.04 -7.09 -4.79
C ALA A 79 13.35 -7.78 -6.13
N LYS A 80 13.04 -9.08 -6.23
CA LYS A 80 13.35 -9.95 -7.37
C LYS A 80 12.09 -10.42 -8.11
N GLY A 81 10.92 -10.21 -7.54
CA GLY A 81 9.64 -10.66 -8.09
C GLY A 81 9.19 -9.84 -9.29
N ASP A 82 8.46 -10.51 -10.18
CA ASP A 82 7.80 -9.90 -11.35
C ASP A 82 6.68 -8.94 -10.93
N TYR A 83 6.10 -9.18 -9.76
CA TYR A 83 5.05 -8.38 -9.16
C TYR A 83 5.52 -7.76 -7.85
N ILE A 84 5.16 -6.51 -7.62
CA ILE A 84 5.43 -5.78 -6.38
C ILE A 84 4.12 -5.49 -5.68
N ALA A 85 4.06 -5.83 -4.40
CA ALA A 85 2.95 -5.59 -3.52
C ALA A 85 3.46 -4.94 -2.22
N PHE A 86 2.65 -4.08 -1.61
CA PHE A 86 2.99 -3.46 -0.33
C PHE A 86 2.06 -3.96 0.76
N LEU A 87 2.60 -4.22 1.95
CA LEU A 87 1.82 -4.59 3.12
C LEU A 87 2.42 -3.88 4.34
N ASP A 88 1.64 -3.01 4.98
CA ASP A 88 2.11 -2.32 6.18
C ASP A 88 2.15 -3.32 7.36
N SER A 89 3.07 -3.10 8.32
CA SER A 89 3.40 -4.06 9.40
C SER A 89 2.28 -4.32 10.41
N ASP A 90 1.13 -3.66 10.24
CA ASP A 90 -0.06 -3.73 11.07
C ASP A 90 -1.31 -4.23 10.33
N ASP A 91 -1.23 -4.38 9.01
CA ASP A 91 -2.34 -4.83 8.15
C ASP A 91 -2.28 -6.35 7.90
N LEU A 92 -3.37 -6.93 7.41
CA LEU A 92 -3.48 -8.36 7.08
C LEU A 92 -4.02 -8.58 5.67
N TRP A 93 -3.68 -9.72 5.09
CA TRP A 93 -4.26 -10.19 3.83
C TRP A 93 -5.15 -11.41 4.01
N HIS A 94 -6.16 -11.52 3.15
CA HIS A 94 -6.93 -12.75 3.00
C HIS A 94 -6.03 -13.85 2.42
N PRO A 95 -6.14 -15.12 2.85
CA PRO A 95 -5.29 -16.23 2.37
C PRO A 95 -5.21 -16.35 0.84
N ASP A 96 -6.33 -16.12 0.14
CA ASP A 96 -6.35 -16.23 -1.33
C ASP A 96 -5.93 -14.94 -2.08
N LYS A 97 -5.47 -13.89 -1.39
CA LYS A 97 -5.26 -12.58 -2.01
C LYS A 97 -4.32 -12.67 -3.21
N LEU A 98 -3.12 -13.21 -3.00
CA LEU A 98 -2.11 -13.25 -4.04
C LEU A 98 -2.57 -14.11 -5.21
N GLU A 99 -3.10 -15.31 -4.95
CA GLU A 99 -3.57 -16.21 -5.99
C GLU A 99 -4.65 -15.57 -6.86
N LYS A 100 -5.72 -15.05 -6.23
CA LYS A 100 -6.83 -14.41 -6.95
C LYS A 100 -6.38 -13.17 -7.71
N GLN A 101 -5.54 -12.33 -7.10
CA GLN A 101 -5.12 -11.07 -7.70
C GLN A 101 -4.14 -11.28 -8.87
N ILE A 102 -3.20 -12.21 -8.75
CA ILE A 102 -2.26 -12.53 -9.83
C ILE A 102 -3.01 -13.20 -10.99
N ASN A 103 -3.86 -14.19 -10.72
CA ASN A 103 -4.71 -14.81 -11.75
C ASN A 103 -5.60 -13.78 -12.45
N PHE A 104 -6.16 -12.83 -11.69
CA PHE A 104 -6.94 -11.73 -12.25
C PHE A 104 -6.10 -10.85 -13.18
N MET A 105 -4.87 -10.49 -12.79
CA MET A 105 -3.96 -9.67 -13.60
C MET A 105 -3.56 -10.37 -14.90
N GLU A 106 -3.22 -11.65 -14.83
CA GLU A 106 -2.83 -12.46 -15.98
C GLU A 106 -4.00 -12.63 -16.96
N LYS A 107 -5.18 -13.03 -16.46
CA LYS A 107 -6.39 -13.20 -17.29
C LYS A 107 -6.81 -11.91 -18.00
N ASN A 108 -6.56 -10.76 -17.37
CA ASN A 108 -6.97 -9.47 -17.89
C ASN A 108 -5.85 -8.71 -18.61
N ASP A 109 -4.67 -9.30 -18.73
CA ASP A 109 -3.45 -8.68 -19.25
C ASP A 109 -3.26 -7.23 -18.74
N CYS A 110 -3.20 -7.06 -17.41
CA CYS A 110 -3.00 -5.75 -16.82
C CYS A 110 -1.77 -5.66 -15.93
N SER A 111 -1.11 -4.51 -15.98
CA SER A 111 0.14 -4.26 -15.24
C SER A 111 -0.08 -3.68 -13.85
N VAL A 112 -1.31 -3.21 -13.53
CA VAL A 112 -1.67 -2.63 -12.23
C VAL A 112 -3.06 -3.13 -11.85
N SER A 113 -3.15 -3.75 -10.67
CA SER A 113 -4.43 -4.13 -10.08
C SER A 113 -4.53 -3.72 -8.61
N PHE A 114 -5.74 -3.72 -8.09
CA PHE A 114 -6.02 -3.50 -6.68
C PHE A 114 -7.33 -4.18 -6.28
N THR A 115 -7.58 -4.32 -4.99
CA THR A 115 -8.75 -5.04 -4.46
C THR A 115 -9.57 -4.16 -3.52
N SER A 116 -10.79 -4.61 -3.20
CA SER A 116 -11.52 -4.08 -2.06
C SER A 116 -10.85 -4.53 -0.75
N TYR A 117 -11.18 -3.85 0.35
CA TYR A 117 -10.68 -4.20 1.68
C TYR A 117 -11.67 -3.84 2.78
N LEU A 118 -11.54 -4.51 3.92
CA LEU A 118 -12.32 -4.27 5.12
C LEU A 118 -11.48 -3.51 6.15
N HIS A 119 -12.13 -2.73 6.99
CA HIS A 119 -11.50 -2.15 8.17
C HIS A 119 -11.63 -3.11 9.36
N MET A 120 -10.58 -3.18 10.17
CA MET A 120 -10.57 -3.86 11.46
C MET A 120 -9.99 -2.96 12.56
N ASP A 121 -10.27 -3.27 13.81
CA ASP A 121 -9.70 -2.60 14.98
C ASP A 121 -8.31 -3.14 15.36
N GLU A 122 -7.71 -2.62 16.45
CA GLU A 122 -6.42 -3.08 16.95
C GLU A 122 -6.43 -4.52 17.50
N ALA A 123 -7.59 -5.04 17.89
CA ALA A 123 -7.76 -6.43 18.32
C ALA A 123 -7.96 -7.39 17.12
N GLY A 124 -8.21 -6.87 15.91
CA GLY A 124 -8.47 -7.64 14.71
C GLY A 124 -9.97 -7.90 14.44
N ASN A 125 -10.87 -7.28 15.21
CA ASN A 125 -12.31 -7.39 14.95
C ASN A 125 -12.69 -6.52 13.75
N LEU A 126 -13.56 -7.03 12.88
CA LEU A 126 -14.08 -6.28 11.75
C LEU A 126 -14.94 -5.11 12.21
N LEU A 127 -14.78 -3.96 11.55
CA LEU A 127 -15.53 -2.73 11.81
C LEU A 127 -16.73 -2.56 10.87
N ASN A 128 -17.16 -3.65 10.22
CA ASN A 128 -18.17 -3.71 9.16
C ASN A 128 -18.14 -2.54 8.18
N LYS A 129 -16.92 -2.13 7.82
CA LYS A 129 -16.69 -1.02 6.92
C LYS A 129 -15.81 -1.49 5.79
N ARG A 130 -16.41 -1.57 4.62
CA ARG A 130 -15.79 -1.99 3.38
C ARG A 130 -15.46 -0.80 2.51
N ILE A 131 -14.28 -0.84 1.91
CA ILE A 131 -13.85 0.10 0.88
C ILE A 131 -13.85 -0.65 -0.45
N LYS A 132 -14.83 -0.35 -1.30
CA LYS A 132 -15.00 -0.97 -2.61
C LYS A 132 -13.95 -0.45 -3.59
N ALA A 133 -13.24 -1.37 -4.24
CA ALA A 133 -12.41 -1.04 -5.40
C ALA A 133 -13.28 -0.48 -6.53
N LEU A 134 -12.73 0.34 -7.41
CA LEU A 134 -13.39 0.67 -8.67
C LEU A 134 -13.03 -0.39 -9.72
N PRO A 135 -13.96 -0.88 -10.56
CA PRO A 135 -13.62 -1.86 -11.60
C PRO A 135 -12.50 -1.39 -12.53
N LEU A 136 -12.51 -0.10 -12.87
CA LEU A 136 -11.47 0.58 -13.63
C LEU A 136 -11.10 1.90 -12.95
N LEU A 137 -9.82 2.15 -12.82
CA LEU A 137 -9.26 3.36 -12.21
C LEU A 137 -8.28 4.03 -13.16
N SER A 138 -8.74 5.10 -13.82
CA SER A 138 -7.89 5.89 -14.71
C SER A 138 -6.89 6.77 -13.93
N TYR A 139 -5.79 7.16 -14.58
CA TYR A 139 -4.84 8.12 -14.03
C TYR A 139 -5.54 9.40 -13.55
N ARG A 140 -6.47 9.94 -14.37
CA ARG A 140 -7.22 11.16 -14.03
C ARG A 140 -8.05 11.00 -12.75
N LYS A 141 -8.61 9.82 -12.50
CA LYS A 141 -9.40 9.53 -11.30
C LYS A 141 -8.48 9.37 -10.07
N GLN A 142 -7.41 8.61 -10.22
CA GLN A 142 -6.37 8.47 -9.19
C GLN A 142 -5.72 9.82 -8.85
N HIS A 143 -5.55 10.72 -9.82
CA HIS A 143 -4.95 12.04 -9.58
C HIS A 143 -5.83 12.96 -8.72
N ARG A 144 -7.15 12.74 -8.70
CA ARG A 144 -8.08 13.53 -7.87
C ARG A 144 -8.11 13.06 -6.43
N ASN A 145 -7.91 11.77 -6.18
CA ASN A 145 -7.84 11.22 -4.84
C ASN A 145 -7.12 9.87 -4.89
N ASN A 146 -6.43 9.48 -3.83
CA ASN A 146 -5.87 8.13 -3.79
C ASN A 146 -7.02 7.13 -3.65
N TYR A 147 -7.21 6.22 -4.62
CA TYR A 147 -8.20 5.15 -4.60
C TYR A 147 -7.62 3.78 -4.25
N ILE A 148 -6.33 3.56 -4.51
CA ILE A 148 -5.63 2.32 -4.18
C ILE A 148 -5.16 2.40 -2.73
N GLY A 149 -5.75 1.57 -1.87
CA GLY A 149 -5.20 1.34 -0.53
C GLY A 149 -3.84 0.65 -0.69
N ASN A 150 -2.81 1.12 0.03
CA ASN A 150 -1.45 0.63 -0.21
C ASN A 150 -1.35 -0.91 -0.09
N LEU A 151 -2.04 -1.49 0.90
CA LEU A 151 -2.16 -2.93 1.13
C LEU A 151 -2.85 -3.72 0.00
N THR A 152 -3.61 -3.07 -0.89
CA THR A 152 -4.41 -3.79 -1.90
C THR A 152 -3.79 -3.80 -3.29
N GLY A 153 -2.88 -2.87 -3.58
CA GLY A 153 -2.31 -2.73 -4.91
C GLY A 153 -1.24 -3.78 -5.22
N VAL A 154 -1.19 -4.19 -6.49
CA VAL A 154 -0.10 -4.98 -7.07
C VAL A 154 0.24 -4.40 -8.44
N TYR A 155 1.53 -4.24 -8.75
CA TYR A 155 1.97 -3.88 -10.08
C TYR A 155 3.02 -4.85 -10.64
N LYS A 156 3.05 -5.01 -11.96
CA LYS A 156 3.97 -5.89 -12.69
C LYS A 156 5.29 -5.16 -12.98
N ALA A 157 6.27 -5.35 -12.12
CA ALA A 157 7.58 -4.70 -12.19
C ALA A 157 8.38 -5.08 -13.45
N SER A 158 8.20 -6.29 -13.98
CA SER A 158 8.84 -6.69 -15.24
C SER A 158 8.41 -5.84 -16.45
N GLN A 159 7.24 -5.19 -16.38
CA GLN A 159 6.75 -4.29 -17.42
C GLN A 159 6.97 -2.81 -17.07
N LEU A 160 6.76 -2.42 -15.81
CA LEU A 160 6.78 -1.02 -15.40
C LEU A 160 8.13 -0.54 -14.84
N GLY A 161 9.04 -1.49 -14.61
CA GLY A 161 10.22 -1.29 -13.76
C GLY A 161 9.85 -1.15 -12.29
N LYS A 162 10.87 -1.02 -11.46
CA LYS A 162 10.72 -0.72 -10.02
C LYS A 162 10.32 0.75 -9.83
N ILE A 163 9.26 0.99 -9.08
CA ILE A 163 8.72 2.34 -8.83
C ILE A 163 8.99 2.71 -7.37
N LEU A 164 9.82 3.73 -7.18
CA LEU A 164 10.21 4.22 -5.86
C LEU A 164 9.24 5.31 -5.38
N ALA A 165 8.95 5.29 -4.09
CA ALA A 165 8.22 6.35 -3.42
C ALA A 165 9.07 7.63 -3.34
N PRO A 166 8.48 8.81 -3.58
CA PRO A 166 9.18 10.08 -3.41
C PRO A 166 9.51 10.35 -1.94
N GLY A 167 10.59 11.12 -1.70
CA GLY A 167 11.04 11.60 -0.39
C GLY A 167 10.12 12.64 0.27
N ILE A 168 8.80 12.43 0.23
CA ILE A 168 7.78 13.26 0.89
C ILE A 168 7.22 12.52 2.10
N ARG A 169 6.85 13.24 3.16
CA ARG A 169 6.41 12.61 4.42
C ARG A 169 5.05 11.90 4.35
N LYS A 170 4.12 12.39 3.53
CA LYS A 170 2.78 11.79 3.32
C LYS A 170 2.50 11.69 1.82
N ARG A 171 1.56 10.82 1.43
CA ARG A 171 1.16 10.57 0.03
C ARG A 171 2.21 9.83 -0.81
N GLN A 172 3.09 9.10 -0.14
CA GLN A 172 4.11 8.26 -0.77
C GLN A 172 3.47 7.16 -1.62
N ASP A 173 2.54 6.43 -1.02
CA ASP A 173 1.67 5.43 -1.65
C ASP A 173 0.94 6.01 -2.87
N TRP A 174 0.35 7.20 -2.70
CA TRP A 174 -0.40 7.85 -3.77
C TRP A 174 0.49 8.14 -4.99
N ALA A 175 1.71 8.63 -4.77
CA ALA A 175 2.68 8.87 -5.84
C ALA A 175 3.09 7.59 -6.57
N VAL A 176 3.39 6.52 -5.82
CA VAL A 176 3.75 5.21 -6.41
C VAL A 176 2.66 4.71 -7.33
N TRP A 177 1.40 4.72 -6.87
CA TRP A 177 0.28 4.23 -7.67
C TRP A 177 -0.06 5.15 -8.85
N LEU A 178 0.14 6.46 -8.72
CA LEU A 178 0.01 7.38 -9.86
C LEU A 178 1.04 7.08 -10.94
N GLU A 179 2.30 6.88 -10.55
CA GLU A 179 3.37 6.55 -11.49
C GLU A 179 3.16 5.18 -12.13
N ALA A 180 2.68 4.18 -11.36
CA ALA A 180 2.36 2.86 -11.89
C ALA A 180 1.28 2.92 -12.97
N ILE A 181 0.18 3.62 -12.70
CA ILE A 181 -0.91 3.79 -13.68
C ILE A 181 -0.40 4.57 -14.90
N LYS A 182 0.38 5.64 -14.69
CA LYS A 182 0.95 6.44 -15.78
C LYS A 182 1.86 5.60 -16.68
N LYS A 183 2.80 4.85 -16.11
CA LYS A 183 3.72 3.98 -16.85
C LYS A 183 3.02 2.84 -17.58
N SER A 184 1.93 2.32 -17.02
CA SER A 184 1.17 1.24 -17.66
C SER A 184 0.44 1.67 -18.94
N GLY A 185 0.25 2.98 -19.14
CA GLY A 185 -0.53 3.53 -20.25
C GLY A 185 -2.03 3.20 -20.19
N ASN A 186 -2.49 2.44 -19.19
CA ASN A 186 -3.83 1.89 -19.08
C ASN A 186 -4.45 2.18 -17.70
N PRO A 187 -5.78 2.17 -17.56
CA PRO A 187 -6.41 2.20 -16.24
C PRO A 187 -6.00 0.98 -15.40
N ALA A 188 -5.77 1.19 -14.09
CA ALA A 188 -5.65 0.07 -13.15
C ALA A 188 -6.98 -0.69 -13.06
N LYS A 189 -6.92 -2.02 -12.98
CA LYS A 189 -8.12 -2.87 -12.88
C LYS A 189 -8.38 -3.28 -11.43
N GLY A 190 -9.58 -3.01 -10.93
CA GLY A 190 -9.95 -3.32 -9.55
C GLY A 190 -10.75 -4.62 -9.44
N LEU A 191 -10.17 -5.63 -8.79
CA LEU A 191 -10.87 -6.85 -8.41
C LEU A 191 -11.82 -6.53 -7.24
N GLN A 192 -13.12 -6.81 -7.43
CA GLN A 192 -14.18 -6.38 -6.50
C GLN A 192 -14.34 -7.29 -5.26
N GLU A 193 -13.27 -7.99 -4.88
CA GLU A 193 -13.24 -8.91 -3.73
C GLU A 193 -12.50 -8.30 -2.54
N ASP A 194 -12.92 -8.69 -1.34
CA ASP A 194 -12.39 -8.21 -0.07
C ASP A 194 -11.18 -9.03 0.35
N LEU A 195 -10.01 -8.68 -0.19
CA LEU A 195 -8.80 -9.51 -0.06
C LEU A 195 -7.76 -8.93 0.91
N ALA A 196 -8.11 -7.88 1.65
CA ALA A 196 -7.25 -7.28 2.65
C ALA A 196 -8.03 -6.69 3.82
N TYR A 197 -7.36 -6.59 4.97
CA TYR A 197 -7.88 -6.04 6.20
C TYR A 197 -6.97 -4.91 6.68
N TYR A 198 -7.51 -3.69 6.65
CA TYR A 198 -6.82 -2.47 7.05
C TYR A 198 -7.04 -2.19 8.54
N ARG A 199 -5.96 -2.09 9.31
CA ARG A 199 -6.04 -1.82 10.75
C ARG A 199 -6.24 -0.34 11.04
N VAL A 200 -7.32 -0.02 11.72
CA VAL A 200 -7.55 1.34 12.23
C VAL A 200 -6.89 1.48 13.59
N ARG A 201 -5.74 2.15 13.62
CA ARG A 201 -5.02 2.49 14.86
C ARG A 201 -5.34 3.88 15.39
N GLU A 202 -5.48 3.98 16.71
CA GLU A 202 -5.57 5.27 17.38
C GLU A 202 -4.23 6.03 17.26
N GLY A 203 -4.29 7.35 17.05
CA GLY A 203 -3.07 8.16 16.89
C GLY A 203 -2.27 7.93 15.59
N SER A 204 -2.75 7.07 14.67
CA SER A 204 -2.07 6.83 13.39
C SER A 204 -1.85 8.12 12.59
N ILE A 205 -0.74 8.19 11.84
CA ILE A 205 -0.38 9.35 11.02
C ILE A 205 -1.53 9.75 10.06
N SER A 206 -2.30 8.77 9.58
CA SER A 206 -3.43 8.95 8.67
C SER A 206 -4.70 9.52 9.34
N SER A 207 -4.87 9.34 10.65
CA SER A 207 -6.04 9.83 11.40
C SER A 207 -6.02 11.35 11.62
N ASN A 208 -4.84 11.98 11.67
CA ASN A 208 -4.71 13.42 11.94
C ASN A 208 -4.98 14.28 10.68
N LYS A 209 -6.20 14.84 10.61
CA LYS A 209 -6.70 15.65 9.50
C LYS A 209 -6.25 17.12 9.50
N ARG A 210 -5.59 17.60 10.57
CA ARG A 210 -5.24 19.04 10.73
C ARG A 210 -4.39 19.59 9.59
N ASN A 211 -3.60 18.73 8.94
CA ASN A 211 -2.67 19.11 7.88
C ASN A 211 -3.09 18.63 6.47
N LEU A 212 -4.34 18.21 6.29
CA LEU A 212 -4.83 17.66 5.02
C LEU A 212 -4.63 18.62 3.84
N VAL A 213 -4.96 19.91 4.03
CA VAL A 213 -4.77 20.99 3.05
C VAL A 213 -3.29 21.11 2.67
N SER A 214 -2.42 21.28 3.67
CA SER A 214 -0.98 21.53 3.46
C SER A 214 -0.29 20.37 2.73
N TYR A 215 -0.57 19.13 3.13
CA TYR A 215 0.05 17.96 2.49
C TYR A 215 -0.42 17.78 1.04
N ASN A 216 -1.72 17.92 0.78
CA ASN A 216 -2.23 17.78 -0.58
C ASN A 216 -1.79 18.94 -1.48
N PHE A 217 -1.73 20.18 -0.97
CA PHE A 217 -1.19 21.30 -1.73
C PHE A 217 0.29 21.07 -2.09
N LYS A 218 1.12 20.66 -1.12
CA LYS A 218 2.53 20.33 -1.35
C LYS A 218 2.69 19.16 -2.34
N PHE A 219 1.78 18.20 -2.33
CA PHE A 219 1.77 17.11 -3.29
C PHE A 219 1.63 17.64 -4.73
N TYR A 220 0.62 18.46 -5.01
CA TYR A 220 0.45 19.06 -6.33
C TYR A 220 1.59 20.02 -6.70
N HIS A 221 1.95 20.91 -5.77
CA HIS A 221 2.89 21.99 -6.07
C HIS A 221 4.34 21.53 -6.14
N LYS A 222 4.80 20.75 -5.16
CA LYS A 222 6.21 20.35 -5.06
C LYS A 222 6.49 19.03 -5.76
N HIS A 223 5.63 18.02 -5.59
CA HIS A 223 5.89 16.70 -6.14
C HIS A 223 5.45 16.58 -7.61
N LEU A 224 4.27 17.08 -7.97
CA LEU A 224 3.82 17.11 -9.36
C LEU A 224 4.26 18.38 -10.12
N SER A 225 5.02 19.27 -9.46
CA SER A 225 5.59 20.50 -10.04
C SER A 225 4.57 21.43 -10.68
N TYR A 226 3.33 21.45 -10.19
CA TYR A 226 2.30 22.34 -10.70
C TYR A 226 2.50 23.78 -10.24
N SER A 227 2.11 24.74 -11.09
CA SER A 227 2.04 26.15 -10.70
C SER A 227 1.13 26.32 -9.48
N TRP A 228 1.28 27.44 -8.77
CA TRP A 228 0.47 27.71 -7.58
C TRP A 228 -1.03 27.66 -7.89
N LEU A 229 -1.47 28.34 -8.96
CA LEU A 229 -2.88 28.37 -9.38
C LEU A 229 -3.40 26.98 -9.76
N ALA A 230 -2.61 26.22 -10.52
CA ALA A 230 -2.97 24.84 -10.87
C ALA A 230 -3.07 23.96 -9.61
N SER A 231 -2.17 24.13 -8.65
CA SER A 231 -2.17 23.40 -7.38
C SER A 231 -3.42 23.70 -6.54
N VAL A 232 -3.85 24.96 -6.47
CA VAL A 232 -5.11 25.34 -5.82
C VAL A 232 -6.31 24.71 -6.53
N PHE A 233 -6.36 24.79 -7.87
CA PHE A 233 -7.44 24.18 -8.65
C PHE A 233 -7.55 22.67 -8.40
N TYR A 234 -6.43 21.93 -8.44
CA TYR A 234 -6.45 20.49 -8.18
C TYR A 234 -6.73 20.15 -6.72
N LEU A 235 -6.32 20.99 -5.76
CA LEU A 235 -6.70 20.82 -4.37
C LEU A 235 -8.22 20.96 -4.16
N LEU A 236 -8.88 21.91 -4.82
CA LEU A 236 -10.34 22.04 -4.77
C LEU A 236 -11.01 20.80 -5.37
N ARG A 237 -10.49 20.28 -6.49
CA ARG A 237 -10.98 19.01 -7.06
C ARG A 237 -10.75 17.83 -6.13
N PHE A 238 -9.62 17.80 -5.41
CA PHE A 238 -9.36 16.78 -4.40
C PHE A 238 -10.43 16.81 -3.30
N PHE A 239 -10.77 17.99 -2.79
CA PHE A 239 -11.80 18.12 -1.76
C PHE A 239 -13.18 17.71 -2.26
N TRP A 240 -13.55 18.11 -3.47
CA TRP A 240 -14.79 17.65 -4.08
C TRP A 240 -14.85 16.12 -4.15
N GLU A 241 -13.78 15.51 -4.66
CA GLU A 241 -13.67 14.06 -4.77
C GLU A 241 -13.72 13.39 -3.40
N TYR A 242 -13.00 13.95 -2.41
CA TYR A 242 -12.88 13.42 -1.05
C TYR A 242 -14.21 13.46 -0.27
N PHE A 243 -14.97 14.56 -0.36
CA PHE A 243 -16.19 14.75 0.43
C PHE A 243 -17.45 14.21 -0.24
N PHE A 244 -17.54 14.21 -1.57
CA PHE A 244 -18.79 13.90 -2.26
C PHE A 244 -18.74 12.61 -3.10
N VAL A 245 -17.55 12.17 -3.51
CA VAL A 245 -17.42 11.00 -4.40
C VAL A 245 -16.88 9.79 -3.65
N ARG A 246 -15.73 9.93 -2.98
CA ARG A 246 -15.05 8.88 -2.19
C ARG A 246 -15.98 8.16 -1.19
N PRO A 247 -16.91 8.85 -0.48
CA PRO A 247 -17.82 8.17 0.44
C PRO A 247 -18.74 7.14 -0.23
N LYS A 248 -19.00 7.25 -1.53
CA LYS A 248 -19.82 6.27 -2.28
C LYS A 248 -19.11 4.92 -2.46
N GLN A 249 -17.79 4.87 -2.27
CA GLN A 249 -17.03 3.62 -2.25
C GLN A 249 -17.01 2.97 -0.86
N ILE A 250 -17.54 3.65 0.17
CA ILE A 250 -17.62 3.11 1.52
C ILE A 250 -18.97 2.41 1.66
N GLU A 251 -18.93 1.14 2.02
CA GLU A 251 -20.09 0.33 2.36
C GLU A 251 -20.01 -0.02 3.85
N LYS A 252 -21.12 0.21 4.56
CA LYS A 252 -21.28 -0.15 5.97
C LYS A 252 -22.34 -1.24 6.05
N PHE A 253 -22.10 -2.27 6.85
CA PHE A 253 -23.02 -3.39 7.02
C PHE A 253 -23.07 -3.88 8.47
#